data_AF-A0A1F9UXN4-F1
#
_entry.id   AF-A0A1F9UXN4-F1
#
_cell.length_a   1.000
_cell.length_b   1.000
_cell.length_c   1.000
_cell.angle_alpha   90.00
_cell.angle_beta   90.00
_cell.angle_gamma   90.00
#
_symmetry.space_group_name_H-M   'P 1'
#
loop_
_entity.id
_entity.type
_entity.pdbx_description
1 polymer ?
#
loop_
_entity_poly.entity_id
_entity_poly.type
_entity_poly.pdbx_seq_one_letter_code
_entity_poly.pdbx_strand_id
1 'polypeptide(L)' 'MGDRYIVVLGCTVCKNKNYTFQRGKKKEFKLDIKKFCRKCGKQVAHKEVK' A
#
# COMPACT_ATOMS: atom_id res chain seq x y z
N MET A 1 -19.44 15.30 5.84
CA MET A 1 -18.06 15.21 5.33
C MET A 1 -17.50 13.83 5.66
N GLY A 2 -17.44 12.93 4.68
CA GLY A 2 -16.90 11.58 4.88
C GLY A 2 -15.40 11.58 4.63
N ASP A 3 -14.60 11.39 5.69
CA ASP A 3 -13.15 11.38 5.60
C ASP A 3 -12.68 10.18 4.77
N ARG A 4 -12.15 10.48 3.59
CA ARG A 4 -11.48 9.52 2.72
C ARG A 4 -9.99 9.57 3.07
N TYR A 5 -9.46 8.47 3.58
CA TYR A 5 -8.04 8.34 3.85
C TYR A 5 -7.36 7.72 2.63
N ILE A 6 -6.46 8.47 2.02
CA ILE A 6 -5.61 7.97 0.94
C ILE A 6 -4.35 7.44 1.60
N VAL A 7 -4.15 6.13 1.52
CA VAL A 7 -2.93 5.49 2.01
C VAL A 7 -2.04 5.11 0.83
N VAL A 8 -0.75 5.33 0.97
CA VAL A 8 0.24 4.94 -0.03
C VAL A 8 0.77 3.57 0.36
N LEU A 9 0.83 2.63 -0.58
CA LEU A 9 1.43 1.32 -0.39
C LEU A 9 2.84 1.34 -0.98
N GLY A 10 3.81 1.16 -0.11
CA GLY A 10 5.22 1.02 -0.45
C GLY A 10 5.64 -0.43 -0.45
N CYS A 11 6.44 -0.80 -1.44
CA CYS A 11 7.09 -2.11 -1.42
C CYS A 11 8.10 -2.20 -0.27
N THR A 12 8.09 -3.31 0.46
CA THR A 12 9.04 -3.59 1.55
C THR A 12 10.50 -3.75 1.09
N VAL A 13 10.73 -4.12 -0.16
CA VAL A 13 12.06 -4.40 -0.72
C VAL A 13 12.64 -3.20 -1.47
N CYS A 14 11.86 -2.63 -2.39
CA CYS A 14 12.30 -1.51 -3.23
C CYS A 14 12.03 -0.13 -2.59
N LYS A 15 11.33 -0.07 -1.43
CA LYS A 15 10.77 1.16 -0.79
C LYS A 15 9.99 2.05 -1.75
N ASN A 16 9.63 1.53 -2.91
CA ASN A 16 9.01 2.29 -3.99
C ASN A 16 7.53 2.44 -3.68
N LYS A 17 7.05 3.68 -3.66
CA LYS A 17 5.66 4.06 -3.44
C LYS A 17 4.94 3.89 -4.78
N ASN A 18 4.31 2.73 -5.00
CA ASN A 18 3.80 2.37 -6.33
C ASN A 18 2.27 2.29 -6.39
N TYR A 19 1.58 2.22 -5.25
CA TYR A 19 0.12 2.11 -5.24
C TYR A 19 -0.50 3.05 -4.22
N THR A 20 -1.56 3.73 -4.61
CA THR A 20 -2.40 4.53 -3.72
C THR A 20 -3.70 3.77 -3.52
N PHE A 21 -4.08 3.55 -2.28
CA PHE A 21 -5.33 2.91 -1.92
C PHE A 21 -6.21 3.90 -1.18
N GLN A 22 -7.46 4.03 -1.60
CA GLN A 22 -8.43 4.88 -0.93
C GLN A 22 -9.24 4.02 0.04
N ARG A 23 -9.16 4.33 1.33
CA ARG A 23 -9.86 3.61 2.39
C ARG A 23 -10.84 4.52 3.13
N GLY A 24 -11.98 3.97 3.53
CA GLY A 24 -12.89 4.60 4.48
C GLY A 24 -12.45 4.38 5.93
N LYS A 25 -12.76 5.35 6.82
CA LYS A 25 -12.41 5.41 8.26
C LYS A 25 -12.60 4.13 9.10
N LYS A 26 -13.34 3.12 8.63
CA LYS A 26 -13.87 2.03 9.45
C LYS A 26 -13.09 0.72 9.40
N LYS A 27 -11.99 0.65 8.66
CA LYS A 27 -11.14 -0.54 8.65
C LYS A 27 -9.74 -0.09 9.06
N GLU A 28 -9.19 -0.68 10.11
CA GLU A 28 -7.83 -0.43 10.63
C GLU A 28 -6.90 -1.64 10.39
N PHE A 29 -7.32 -2.60 9.57
CA PHE A 29 -6.47 -3.72 9.17
C PHE A 29 -5.28 -3.21 8.38
N LYS A 30 -4.05 -3.47 8.85
CA LYS A 30 -2.82 -3.22 8.08
C LYS A 30 -2.93 -3.92 6.72
N LEU A 31 -3.03 -3.15 5.63
CA LEU A 31 -3.04 -3.72 4.28
C LEU A 31 -1.61 -4.14 3.92
N ASP A 32 -1.31 -5.42 4.13
CA ASP A 32 -0.14 -6.08 3.55
C ASP A 32 -0.60 -6.82 2.28
N ILE A 33 -0.36 -6.19 1.13
CA ILE A 33 -0.79 -6.73 -0.17
C ILE A 33 0.43 -7.31 -0.87
N LYS A 34 0.40 -8.62 -1.15
CA LYS A 34 1.39 -9.24 -2.04
C LYS A 34 1.09 -8.82 -3.47
N LYS A 35 1.97 -7.98 -4.03
CA LYS A 35 1.81 -7.40 -5.36
C LYS A 35 3.16 -7.36 -6.07
N PHE A 36 3.14 -7.37 -7.38
CA PHE A 36 4.36 -7.36 -8.18
C PHE A 36 5.06 -5.99 -8.11
N CYS A 37 6.28 -5.89 -7.57
CA CYS A 37 7.12 -4.68 -7.72
C CYS A 37 7.83 -4.76 -9.07
N ARG A 38 7.45 -3.92 -10.04
CA ARG A 38 8.14 -3.80 -11.35
C ARG A 38 9.64 -3.55 -11.19
N LYS A 39 10.06 -2.88 -10.11
CA LYS A 39 11.47 -2.57 -9.83
C LYS A 39 12.27 -3.75 -9.26
N CYS A 40 11.60 -4.71 -8.60
CA CYS A 40 12.25 -5.93 -8.09
C CYS A 40 12.05 -7.14 -9.02
N GLY A 41 11.16 -7.06 -10.01
CA GLY A 41 10.84 -8.17 -10.90
C GLY A 41 10.17 -9.36 -10.22
N LYS A 42 9.65 -9.21 -8.99
CA LYS A 42 9.05 -10.28 -8.20
C LYS A 42 7.84 -9.81 -7.39
N GLN A 43 6.98 -10.76 -6.99
CA GLN A 43 5.89 -10.50 -6.07
C GLN A 43 6.42 -10.28 -4.66
N VAL A 44 6.06 -9.14 -4.08
CA VAL A 44 6.58 -8.67 -2.79
C VAL A 44 5.44 -8.09 -1.96
N ALA A 45 5.57 -8.21 -0.65
CA ALA A 45 4.67 -7.56 0.29
C ALA A 45 4.80 -6.04 0.16
N HIS A 46 3.70 -5.38 -0.20
CA HIS A 46 3.56 -3.94 -0.13
C HIS A 46 2.83 -3.59 1.17
N LYS A 47 3.47 -2.75 1.98
CA LYS A 47 2.95 -2.26 3.26
C LYS A 47 2.47 -0.83 3.11
N GLU A 48 1.49 -0.45 3.91
CA GLU A 48 1.07 0.94 4.05
C GLU A 48 2.25 1.79 4.54
N VAL A 49 2.60 2.79 3.73
CA VAL A 49 3.53 3.86 4.04
C VAL A 49 2.67 5.09 4.34
N LYS A 50 2.92 5.68 5.51
CA LYS A 50 2.24 6.89 5.96
C LYS A 50 2.60 8.10 5.09
#